data_AF-A0A1M5G130-F1
#
_entry.id   AF-A0A1M5G130-F1
#
_cell.length_a   1.000
_cell.length_b   1.000
_cell.length_c   1.000
_cell.angle_alpha   90.00
_cell.angle_beta   90.00
_cell.angle_gamma   90.00
#
_symmetry.space_group_name_H-M   'P 1'
#
loop_
_entity.id
_entity.type
_entity.pdbx_description
1 polymer ?
#
loop_
_entity_poly.entity_id
_entity_poly.type
_entity_poly.pdbx_seq_one_letter_code
_entity_poly.pdbx_strand_id
1 'polypeptide(L)'
;MCDTQIIKKSGETWFAKNSDREPGEAQIVCFIPPVSADRSKEVRTTYISIPQVPERFGMILSKPAWIWGAEIGVNERGVAIGNEAVFTRLVARKGSALLGMDLLRLGLERGATARQALNVITALLEAHGQGGAAGYRDKSFRYDNSFIIADSNEGWVLETAGRHWVAKRVDGCAAISNALSIGAEFDLSSESLSGHIETAGDLAFNFARRFDTRFMKLMGRASERRRASLDSLAAIEEPSVAALAASLRRHHCDGEEFSRFSNRDLCMHAAGITRPSQTCGSMIVRLATGAVPRVWVTGTSAPCLSLFQPVDFSTASGLVFPVDGEVRQSPWFRFERVHRRALHDRDFRTQLREDRDRVERQLMDAMEAGRGVAAVSEIAESWHQRWSARAAQCAPDYRWYSAYDRYWKKLSRLDAL
;
A
#
# COMPACT_ATOMS: atom_id res chain seq x y z
N MET A 1 5.05 8.00 -2.25
CA MET A 1 4.22 7.84 -3.47
C MET A 1 3.47 6.52 -3.32
N CYS A 2 2.37 6.25 -4.02
CA CYS A 2 1.64 4.98 -3.90
C CYS A 2 0.81 4.78 -5.17
N ASP A 3 0.50 3.52 -5.46
CA ASP A 3 -0.43 3.13 -6.52
C ASP A 3 -1.29 1.96 -6.04
N THR A 4 -2.62 2.13 -6.13
CA THR A 4 -3.61 1.09 -5.84
C THR A 4 -4.46 0.85 -7.06
N GLN A 5 -4.78 -0.41 -7.31
CA GLN A 5 -5.59 -0.82 -8.44
C GLN A 5 -6.58 -1.92 -8.06
N ILE A 6 -7.75 -1.89 -8.69
CA ILE A 6 -8.74 -2.95 -8.61
C ILE A 6 -9.28 -3.31 -9.98
N ILE A 7 -9.53 -4.60 -10.18
CA ILE A 7 -10.23 -5.13 -11.36
C ILE A 7 -11.29 -6.13 -10.90
N LYS A 8 -12.49 -5.97 -11.44
CA LYS A 8 -13.64 -6.85 -11.26
C LYS A 8 -13.87 -7.61 -12.55
N LYS A 9 -13.77 -8.93 -12.51
CA LYS A 9 -13.97 -9.78 -13.69
C LYS A 9 -14.47 -11.15 -13.25
N SER A 10 -15.38 -11.73 -14.03
CA SER A 10 -15.90 -13.10 -13.79
C SER A 10 -16.46 -13.34 -12.39
N GLY A 11 -17.14 -12.34 -11.79
CA GLY A 11 -17.72 -12.45 -10.45
C GLY A 11 -16.72 -12.35 -9.28
N GLU A 12 -15.47 -11.97 -9.57
CA GLU A 12 -14.43 -11.76 -8.58
C GLU A 12 -13.91 -10.34 -8.61
N THR A 13 -13.48 -9.86 -7.45
CA THR A 13 -12.75 -8.61 -7.32
C THR A 13 -11.30 -8.93 -6.96
N TRP A 14 -10.37 -8.37 -7.72
CA TRP A 14 -8.96 -8.42 -7.42
C TRP A 14 -8.47 -7.03 -7.05
N PHE A 15 -7.76 -6.95 -5.94
CA PHE A 15 -7.17 -5.74 -5.40
C PHE A 15 -5.65 -5.88 -5.38
N ALA A 16 -4.92 -4.84 -5.76
CA ALA A 16 -3.47 -4.83 -5.73
C ALA A 16 -2.94 -3.43 -5.38
N LYS A 17 -1.87 -3.37 -4.59
CA LYS A 17 -1.28 -2.10 -4.17
C LYS A 17 0.22 -2.21 -3.93
N ASN A 18 0.92 -1.13 -4.33
CA ASN A 18 2.25 -0.78 -3.85
C ASN A 18 2.13 0.37 -2.82
N SER A 19 2.84 0.23 -1.70
CA SER A 19 3.02 1.31 -0.73
C SER A 19 4.43 1.88 -0.86
N ASP A 20 4.56 3.09 -1.44
CA ASP A 20 5.85 3.77 -1.56
C ASP A 20 6.08 4.80 -0.44
N ARG A 21 7.10 4.49 0.33
CA ARG A 21 7.40 5.09 1.62
C ARG A 21 8.80 5.68 1.61
N GLU A 22 9.24 6.26 2.72
CA GLU A 22 10.63 6.67 2.84
C GLU A 22 11.53 5.41 2.87
N PRO A 23 12.68 5.36 2.17
CA PRO A 23 13.59 4.22 2.22
C PRO A 23 14.02 3.89 3.64
N GLY A 24 13.96 2.61 4.02
CA GLY A 24 14.22 2.18 5.39
C GLY A 24 13.03 2.30 6.35
N GLU A 25 11.87 2.78 5.88
CA GLU A 25 10.61 2.71 6.63
C GLU A 25 10.07 1.27 6.58
N ALA A 26 10.37 0.49 7.61
CA ALA A 26 9.94 -0.90 7.66
C ALA A 26 8.42 -1.03 7.58
N GLN A 27 7.96 -1.87 6.66
CA GLN A 27 6.55 -2.14 6.44
C GLN A 27 6.24 -3.60 6.82
N ILE A 28 5.74 -3.78 8.04
CA ILE A 28 5.47 -5.10 8.61
C ILE A 28 4.13 -5.62 8.11
N VAL A 29 4.09 -6.93 7.86
CA VAL A 29 2.83 -7.67 7.66
C VAL A 29 2.40 -8.21 9.02
N CYS A 30 1.16 -7.98 9.42
CA CYS A 30 0.65 -8.49 10.70
C CYS A 30 -0.78 -9.00 10.56
N PHE A 31 -1.12 -9.99 11.37
CA PHE A 31 -2.48 -10.46 11.59
C PHE A 31 -2.97 -9.91 12.92
N ILE A 32 -4.14 -9.27 12.91
CA ILE A 32 -4.83 -8.80 14.11
C ILE A 32 -6.10 -9.65 14.24
N PRO A 33 -6.28 -10.40 15.35
CA PRO A 33 -7.44 -11.26 15.53
C PRO A 33 -8.73 -10.44 15.72
N PRO A 34 -9.90 -11.03 15.43
CA PRO A 34 -11.17 -10.40 15.76
C PRO A 34 -11.31 -10.18 17.27
N VAL A 35 -12.08 -9.17 17.63
CA VAL A 35 -12.39 -8.86 19.03
C VAL A 35 -13.88 -8.71 19.19
N SER A 36 -14.41 -9.35 20.24
CA SER A 36 -15.81 -9.26 20.63
C SER A 36 -15.95 -8.81 22.08
N ALA A 37 -17.07 -8.14 22.38
CA ALA A 37 -17.44 -7.66 23.70
C ALA A 37 -16.36 -6.81 24.42
N ASP A 38 -15.55 -6.04 23.67
CA ASP A 38 -14.58 -5.13 24.28
C ASP A 38 -15.30 -4.01 25.07
N ARG A 39 -14.85 -3.79 26.30
CA ARG A 39 -15.41 -2.78 27.23
C ARG A 39 -14.60 -1.49 27.25
N SER A 40 -13.51 -1.43 26.49
CA SER A 40 -12.70 -0.22 26.33
C SER A 40 -13.56 0.90 25.74
N LYS A 41 -13.57 2.07 26.38
CA LYS A 41 -14.34 3.24 25.91
C LYS A 41 -13.69 3.94 24.72
N GLU A 42 -12.36 3.89 24.67
CA GLU A 42 -11.57 4.60 23.67
C GLU A 42 -10.45 3.71 23.14
N VAL A 43 -9.96 4.08 21.96
CA VAL A 43 -8.76 3.51 21.35
C VAL A 43 -7.78 4.61 21.00
N ARG A 44 -6.52 4.39 21.37
CA ARG A 44 -5.43 5.26 20.97
C ARG A 44 -5.00 4.90 19.55
N THR A 45 -5.23 5.79 18.60
CA THR A 45 -4.70 5.69 17.23
C THR A 45 -3.29 6.28 17.16
N THR A 46 -2.78 6.60 15.97
CA THR A 46 -1.43 7.15 15.83
C THR A 46 -1.23 8.43 16.64
N TYR A 47 -2.21 9.35 16.63
CA TYR A 47 -2.05 10.65 17.30
C TYR A 47 -3.16 11.07 18.25
N ILE A 48 -4.36 10.52 18.13
CA ILE A 48 -5.51 10.90 18.96
C ILE A 48 -6.18 9.66 19.54
N SER A 49 -6.98 9.86 20.57
CA SER A 49 -7.92 8.84 21.05
C SER A 49 -9.30 9.12 20.47
N ILE A 50 -10.02 8.08 20.09
CA ILE A 50 -11.40 8.17 19.61
C ILE A 50 -12.29 7.15 20.33
N PRO A 51 -13.62 7.30 20.30
CA PRO A 51 -14.53 6.28 20.81
C PRO A 51 -14.29 4.91 20.16
N GLN A 52 -14.25 3.88 21.00
CA GLN A 52 -14.05 2.50 20.57
C GLN A 52 -15.39 1.79 20.36
N VAL A 53 -15.38 0.74 19.54
CA VAL A 53 -16.51 -0.16 19.32
C VAL A 53 -16.21 -1.56 19.88
N PRO A 54 -17.22 -2.27 20.43
CA PRO A 54 -17.03 -3.55 21.10
C PRO A 54 -16.70 -4.72 20.15
N GLU A 55 -17.25 -4.69 18.93
CA GLU A 55 -17.09 -5.72 17.91
C GLU A 55 -16.18 -5.23 16.79
N ARG A 56 -15.13 -6.00 16.48
CA ARG A 56 -14.13 -5.68 15.47
C ARG A 56 -13.69 -6.93 14.72
N PHE A 57 -13.59 -6.82 13.40
CA PHE A 57 -13.19 -7.94 12.54
C PHE A 57 -11.70 -8.24 12.62
N GLY A 58 -11.34 -9.51 12.41
CA GLY A 58 -9.96 -9.91 12.18
C GLY A 58 -9.44 -9.38 10.85
N MET A 59 -8.14 -9.06 10.77
CA MET A 59 -7.56 -8.44 9.58
C MET A 59 -6.08 -8.77 9.38
N ILE A 60 -5.65 -8.73 8.12
CA ILE A 60 -4.25 -8.77 7.71
C ILE A 60 -3.88 -7.37 7.22
N LEU A 61 -2.80 -6.81 7.77
CA LEU A 61 -2.33 -5.46 7.44
C LEU A 61 -0.90 -5.50 6.93
N SER A 62 -0.61 -4.62 5.97
CA SER A 62 0.74 -4.17 5.61
C SER A 62 0.90 -2.73 6.08
N LYS A 63 1.66 -2.51 7.16
CA LYS A 63 1.73 -1.22 7.85
C LYS A 63 3.16 -0.75 8.12
N PRO A 64 3.44 0.56 8.01
CA PRO A 64 4.67 1.13 8.56
C PRO A 64 4.78 0.80 10.04
N ALA A 65 5.92 0.30 10.48
CA ALA A 65 6.06 -0.27 11.82
C ALA A 65 5.79 0.74 12.96
N TRP A 66 6.00 2.03 12.71
CA TRP A 66 5.95 3.10 13.71
C TRP A 66 4.56 3.73 13.92
N ILE A 67 3.56 3.48 13.06
CA ILE A 67 2.19 4.00 13.21
C ILE A 67 1.23 2.95 13.75
N TRP A 68 0.04 3.37 14.20
CA TRP A 68 -1.04 2.45 14.57
C TRP A 68 -1.83 1.96 13.35
N GLY A 69 -2.11 2.86 12.41
CA GLY A 69 -2.84 2.57 11.17
C GLY A 69 -2.07 1.68 10.18
N ALA A 70 -2.62 1.53 8.97
CA ALA A 70 -2.02 0.73 7.91
C ALA A 70 -2.12 1.40 6.53
N GLU A 71 -1.27 0.95 5.61
CA GLU A 71 -1.28 1.43 4.22
C GLU A 71 -2.11 0.53 3.30
N ILE A 72 -2.20 -0.75 3.65
CA ILE A 72 -2.93 -1.78 2.91
C ILE A 72 -3.46 -2.81 3.88
N GLY A 73 -4.66 -3.33 3.65
CA GLY A 73 -5.14 -4.46 4.41
C GLY A 73 -6.42 -5.07 3.87
N VAL A 74 -6.77 -6.21 4.46
CA VAL A 74 -8.02 -6.94 4.20
C VAL A 74 -8.53 -7.56 5.48
N ASN A 75 -9.85 -7.53 5.69
CA ASN A 75 -10.49 -8.15 6.85
C ASN A 75 -11.11 -9.51 6.51
N GLU A 76 -11.45 -10.28 7.55
CA GLU A 76 -12.03 -11.63 7.43
C GLU A 76 -13.42 -11.63 6.76
N ARG A 77 -14.06 -10.46 6.65
CA ARG A 77 -15.34 -10.25 5.96
C ARG A 77 -15.20 -10.01 4.46
N GLY A 78 -13.96 -9.95 3.96
CA GLY A 78 -13.68 -9.76 2.55
C GLY A 78 -13.73 -8.31 2.08
N VAL A 79 -13.41 -7.37 2.95
CA VAL A 79 -13.17 -5.97 2.59
C VAL A 79 -11.67 -5.73 2.49
N ALA A 80 -11.18 -5.26 1.34
CA ALA A 80 -9.82 -4.81 1.12
C ALA A 80 -9.76 -3.29 0.96
N ILE A 81 -8.76 -2.64 1.56
CA ILE A 81 -8.56 -1.20 1.48
C ILE A 81 -7.09 -0.87 1.26
N GLY A 82 -6.85 0.11 0.41
CA GLY A 82 -5.55 0.77 0.24
C GLY A 82 -5.71 2.28 0.15
N ASN A 83 -4.73 3.03 0.66
CA ASN A 83 -4.74 4.50 0.64
C ASN A 83 -3.52 5.13 -0.03
N GLU A 84 -3.69 6.36 -0.50
CA GLU A 84 -2.68 7.18 -1.17
C GLU A 84 -2.60 8.53 -0.47
N ALA A 85 -1.39 9.07 -0.34
CA ALA A 85 -1.23 10.48 -0.04
C ALA A 85 -1.70 11.34 -1.22
N VAL A 86 -2.62 12.27 -0.97
CA VAL A 86 -3.03 13.33 -1.89
C VAL A 86 -2.80 14.70 -1.25
N PHE A 87 -2.29 15.64 -2.04
CA PHE A 87 -1.86 16.94 -1.54
C PHE A 87 -2.90 17.99 -1.91
N THR A 88 -3.91 18.13 -1.07
CA THR A 88 -4.99 19.09 -1.32
C THR A 88 -4.64 20.48 -0.81
N ARG A 89 -5.43 21.47 -1.23
CA ARG A 89 -5.38 22.85 -0.71
C ARG A 89 -5.84 22.95 0.74
N LEU A 90 -6.49 21.93 1.27
CA LEU A 90 -7.05 21.91 2.63
C LEU A 90 -6.24 21.08 3.63
N VAL A 91 -5.10 20.52 3.20
CA VAL A 91 -4.19 19.77 4.08
C VAL A 91 -3.85 20.59 5.33
N ALA A 92 -4.14 20.01 6.50
CA ALA A 92 -3.87 20.63 7.78
C ALA A 92 -2.35 20.83 7.98
N ARG A 93 -1.94 22.09 8.16
CA ARG A 93 -0.51 22.45 8.31
C ARG A 93 0.02 22.27 9.73
N LYS A 94 -0.86 22.24 10.72
CA LYS A 94 -0.56 22.10 12.15
C LYS A 94 -1.60 21.20 12.82
N GLY A 95 -1.31 20.78 14.04
CA GLY A 95 -2.19 19.92 14.83
C GLY A 95 -2.07 18.44 14.47
N SER A 96 -2.91 17.65 15.14
CA SER A 96 -3.01 16.20 14.97
C SER A 96 -4.48 15.80 14.93
N ALA A 97 -4.79 14.85 14.06
CA ALA A 97 -6.09 14.22 13.91
C ALA A 97 -5.85 12.73 13.58
N LEU A 98 -6.84 12.05 13.02
CA LEU A 98 -6.60 10.73 12.45
C LEU A 98 -5.67 10.84 11.24
N LEU A 99 -4.74 9.92 11.10
CA LEU A 99 -4.09 9.71 9.81
C LEU A 99 -5.06 8.99 8.87
N GLY A 100 -4.99 9.19 7.55
CA GLY A 100 -5.75 8.34 6.63
C GLY A 100 -5.41 6.84 6.75
N MET A 101 -4.22 6.49 7.24
CA MET A 101 -3.83 5.13 7.59
C MET A 101 -4.60 4.61 8.80
N ASP A 102 -4.92 5.49 9.76
CA ASP A 102 -5.79 5.15 10.89
C ASP A 102 -7.22 4.95 10.38
N LEU A 103 -7.71 5.84 9.50
CA LEU A 103 -9.03 5.72 8.88
C LEU A 103 -9.17 4.40 8.10
N LEU A 104 -8.16 4.03 7.29
CA LEU A 104 -8.11 2.75 6.57
C LEU A 104 -8.28 1.59 7.53
N ARG A 105 -7.46 1.55 8.59
CA ARG A 105 -7.52 0.47 9.58
C ARG A 105 -8.90 0.42 10.24
N LEU A 106 -9.41 1.55 10.71
CA LEU A 106 -10.74 1.64 11.33
C LEU A 106 -11.86 1.19 10.39
N GLY A 107 -11.77 1.51 9.09
CA GLY A 107 -12.69 1.01 8.06
C GLY A 107 -12.67 -0.52 7.97
N LEU A 108 -11.49 -1.13 7.98
CA LEU A 108 -11.33 -2.59 8.00
C LEU A 108 -11.83 -3.21 9.31
N GLU A 109 -11.55 -2.61 10.47
CA GLU A 109 -11.97 -3.20 11.75
C GLU A 109 -13.49 -3.19 11.91
N ARG A 110 -14.19 -2.23 11.30
CA ARG A 110 -15.61 -1.93 11.60
C ARG A 110 -16.58 -2.15 10.43
N GLY A 111 -16.10 -2.37 9.21
CA GLY A 111 -16.94 -2.56 8.02
C GLY A 111 -16.96 -4.00 7.50
N ALA A 112 -18.14 -4.60 7.34
CA ALA A 112 -18.28 -5.95 6.78
C ALA A 112 -18.46 -5.97 5.25
N THR A 113 -18.69 -4.80 4.64
CA THR A 113 -18.75 -4.60 3.19
C THR A 113 -17.97 -3.35 2.80
N ALA A 114 -17.64 -3.20 1.53
CA ALA A 114 -16.96 -2.02 1.00
C ALA A 114 -17.76 -0.74 1.28
N ARG A 115 -19.09 -0.79 1.11
CA ARG A 115 -19.96 0.34 1.49
C ARG A 115 -19.90 0.67 2.97
N GLN A 116 -19.96 -0.34 3.85
CA GLN A 116 -19.91 -0.10 5.29
C GLN A 116 -18.56 0.48 5.71
N ALA A 117 -17.46 -0.03 5.18
CA ALA A 117 -16.13 0.51 5.43
C ALA A 117 -15.98 1.95 4.94
N LEU A 118 -16.53 2.28 3.76
CA LEU A 118 -16.60 3.65 3.26
C LEU A 118 -17.33 4.55 4.25
N ASN A 119 -18.52 4.15 4.72
CA ASN A 119 -19.30 4.93 5.68
C ASN A 119 -18.57 5.14 7.01
N VAL A 120 -17.84 4.11 7.50
CA VAL A 120 -17.00 4.24 8.69
C VAL A 120 -15.90 5.28 8.48
N ILE A 121 -15.18 5.20 7.35
CA ILE A 121 -14.09 6.12 7.03
C ILE A 121 -14.62 7.56 6.95
N THR A 122 -15.72 7.78 6.23
CA THR A 122 -16.26 9.12 6.03
C THR A 122 -16.84 9.72 7.31
N ALA A 123 -17.57 8.93 8.12
CA ALA A 123 -18.08 9.40 9.40
C ALA A 123 -16.95 9.78 10.38
N LEU A 124 -15.89 8.96 10.44
CA LEU A 124 -14.73 9.26 11.29
C LEU A 124 -13.92 10.46 10.78
N LEU A 125 -13.81 10.61 9.46
CA LEU A 125 -13.20 11.78 8.85
C LEU A 125 -13.98 13.05 9.19
N GLU A 126 -15.31 13.01 9.09
CA GLU A 126 -16.19 14.14 9.40
C GLU A 126 -16.18 14.50 10.87
N ALA A 127 -16.10 13.51 11.77
CA ALA A 127 -16.07 13.72 13.22
C ALA A 127 -14.69 14.18 13.72
N HIS A 128 -13.62 13.50 13.31
CA HIS A 128 -12.28 13.69 13.88
C HIS A 128 -11.29 14.41 12.96
N GLY A 129 -11.61 14.55 11.67
CA GLY A 129 -10.73 15.13 10.67
C GLY A 129 -9.57 14.21 10.30
N GLN A 130 -8.72 14.70 9.40
CA GLN A 130 -7.47 14.05 9.05
C GLN A 130 -6.28 15.00 9.16
N GLY A 131 -5.12 14.47 9.59
CA GLY A 131 -3.90 15.24 9.72
C GLY A 131 -2.97 14.76 10.83
N GLY A 132 -1.72 15.22 10.78
CA GLY A 132 -0.63 14.73 11.63
C GLY A 132 0.63 14.54 10.79
N ALA A 133 1.78 14.33 11.44
CA ALA A 133 3.00 14.01 10.72
C ALA A 133 2.89 12.60 10.11
N ALA A 134 2.96 12.47 8.80
CA ALA A 134 2.74 11.19 8.11
C ALA A 134 4.03 10.57 7.55
N GLY A 135 5.16 11.28 7.64
CA GLY A 135 6.48 10.78 7.26
C GLY A 135 7.21 10.04 8.39
N TYR A 136 8.07 9.10 8.01
CA TYR A 136 8.90 8.32 8.93
C TYR A 136 10.03 9.16 9.51
N ARG A 137 10.91 9.73 8.67
CA ARG A 137 11.97 10.63 9.11
C ARG A 137 11.57 12.09 8.88
N ASP A 138 10.86 12.38 7.79
CA ASP A 138 10.33 13.71 7.54
C ASP A 138 9.02 13.96 8.31
N LYS A 139 9.15 14.49 9.53
CA LYS A 139 7.99 14.84 10.37
C LYS A 139 7.26 16.11 9.93
N SER A 140 7.73 16.78 8.88
CA SER A 140 7.00 17.88 8.23
C SER A 140 5.99 17.39 7.19
N PHE A 141 6.11 16.13 6.74
CA PHE A 141 5.27 15.58 5.68
C PHE A 141 3.84 15.37 6.16
N ARG A 142 2.88 16.04 5.50
CA ARG A 142 1.45 16.05 5.84
C ARG A 142 0.63 16.01 4.55
N TYR A 143 -0.44 15.23 4.55
CA TYR A 143 -1.30 15.04 3.38
C TYR A 143 -2.70 14.60 3.80
N ASP A 144 -3.65 14.72 2.87
CA ASP A 144 -4.95 14.06 2.95
C ASP A 144 -4.89 12.73 2.19
N ASN A 145 -5.96 11.94 2.22
CA ASN A 145 -5.95 10.60 1.63
C ASN A 145 -7.00 10.37 0.53
N SER A 146 -6.57 9.61 -0.47
CA SER A 146 -7.47 8.87 -1.37
C SER A 146 -7.44 7.41 -0.98
N PHE A 147 -8.51 6.67 -1.29
CA PHE A 147 -8.68 5.27 -0.96
C PHE A 147 -9.31 4.51 -2.12
N ILE A 148 -8.89 3.26 -2.30
CA ILE A 148 -9.74 2.25 -2.92
C ILE A 148 -10.21 1.29 -1.84
N ILE A 149 -11.52 1.05 -1.84
CA ILE A 149 -12.23 0.17 -0.91
C ILE A 149 -12.98 -0.85 -1.76
N ALA A 150 -12.80 -2.15 -1.52
CA ALA A 150 -13.39 -3.19 -2.34
C ALA A 150 -13.83 -4.41 -1.53
N ASP A 151 -14.92 -5.03 -1.97
CA ASP A 151 -15.35 -6.37 -1.56
C ASP A 151 -15.64 -7.23 -2.80
N SER A 152 -16.19 -8.43 -2.63
CA SER A 152 -16.51 -9.32 -3.76
C SER A 152 -17.62 -8.78 -4.67
N ASN A 153 -18.44 -7.84 -4.20
CA ASN A 153 -19.62 -7.34 -4.91
C ASN A 153 -19.37 -5.97 -5.55
N GLU A 154 -18.67 -5.07 -4.85
CA GLU A 154 -18.47 -3.69 -5.28
C GLU A 154 -17.10 -3.12 -4.90
N GLY A 155 -16.75 -2.02 -5.57
CA GLY A 155 -15.55 -1.25 -5.31
C GLY A 155 -15.86 0.23 -5.34
N TRP A 156 -15.08 1.01 -4.58
CA TRP A 156 -15.24 2.44 -4.41
C TRP A 156 -13.88 3.12 -4.47
N VAL A 157 -13.79 4.20 -5.23
CA VAL A 157 -12.75 5.22 -5.07
C VAL A 157 -13.30 6.29 -4.14
N LEU A 158 -12.63 6.57 -3.02
CA LEU A 158 -12.97 7.62 -2.08
C LEU A 158 -11.83 8.64 -2.05
N GLU A 159 -12.14 9.90 -2.35
CA GLU A 159 -11.18 11.01 -2.35
C GLU A 159 -11.58 12.07 -1.35
N THR A 160 -10.60 12.57 -0.59
CA THR A 160 -10.83 13.49 0.52
C THR A 160 -10.02 14.77 0.39
N ALA A 161 -10.52 15.86 0.97
CA ALA A 161 -9.86 17.15 1.09
C ALA A 161 -10.25 17.82 2.41
N GLY A 162 -9.34 17.86 3.39
CA GLY A 162 -9.69 18.24 4.75
C GLY A 162 -10.78 17.31 5.30
N ARG A 163 -11.98 17.83 5.59
CA ARG A 163 -13.15 17.02 6.00
C ARG A 163 -14.13 16.72 4.87
N HIS A 164 -13.94 17.32 3.71
CA HIS A 164 -14.79 17.06 2.55
C HIS A 164 -14.37 15.77 1.87
N TRP A 165 -15.34 15.09 1.27
CA TRP A 165 -15.07 13.88 0.51
C TRP A 165 -16.08 13.68 -0.61
N VAL A 166 -15.64 12.93 -1.63
CA VAL A 166 -16.47 12.40 -2.72
C VAL A 166 -16.11 10.94 -2.94
N ALA A 167 -17.08 10.13 -3.35
CA ALA A 167 -16.85 8.74 -3.70
C ALA A 167 -17.49 8.37 -5.03
N LYS A 168 -16.77 7.57 -5.83
CA LYS A 168 -17.24 7.03 -7.10
C LYS A 168 -17.19 5.51 -7.07
N ARG A 169 -18.28 4.86 -7.47
CA ARG A 169 -18.35 3.41 -7.61
C ARG A 169 -17.46 2.99 -8.77
N VAL A 170 -16.77 1.86 -8.59
CA VAL A 170 -15.92 1.30 -9.63
C VAL A 170 -16.73 0.43 -10.58
N ASP A 171 -16.67 0.79 -11.85
CA ASP A 171 -17.21 0.02 -12.96
C ASP A 171 -16.09 -0.72 -13.69
N GLY A 172 -16.06 -2.06 -13.59
CA GLY A 172 -15.02 -2.90 -14.16
C GLY A 172 -13.66 -2.78 -13.46
N CYS A 173 -12.96 -1.65 -13.59
CA CYS A 173 -11.63 -1.46 -12.98
C CYS A 173 -11.40 0.00 -12.56
N ALA A 174 -10.49 0.20 -11.62
CA ALA A 174 -10.03 1.52 -11.21
C ALA A 174 -8.59 1.48 -10.74
N ALA A 175 -7.90 2.62 -10.85
CA ALA A 175 -6.62 2.84 -10.22
C ALA A 175 -6.55 4.26 -9.67
N ILE A 176 -5.81 4.42 -8.57
CA ILE A 176 -5.47 5.71 -7.99
C ILE A 176 -3.97 5.79 -7.70
N SER A 177 -3.45 7.01 -7.78
CA SER A 177 -2.08 7.38 -7.48
C SER A 177 -2.12 8.65 -6.61
N ASN A 178 -0.99 9.30 -6.33
CA ASN A 178 -0.91 10.49 -5.46
C ASN A 178 -1.48 11.80 -6.07
N ALA A 179 -2.68 11.75 -6.63
CA ALA A 179 -3.43 12.89 -7.13
C ALA A 179 -4.93 12.61 -7.08
N LEU A 180 -5.73 13.67 -6.92
CA LEU A 180 -7.17 13.55 -7.04
C LEU A 180 -7.55 13.25 -8.51
N SER A 181 -8.51 12.35 -8.69
CA SER A 181 -8.96 11.81 -9.96
C SER A 181 -10.47 11.91 -10.17
N ILE A 182 -11.25 12.08 -9.09
CA ILE A 182 -12.69 12.27 -9.17
C ILE A 182 -12.99 13.72 -9.57
N GLY A 183 -13.66 13.86 -10.71
CA GLY A 183 -13.99 15.13 -11.32
C GLY A 183 -15.36 15.65 -10.91
N ALA A 184 -16.23 15.86 -11.90
CA ALA A 184 -17.61 16.32 -11.69
C ALA A 184 -18.60 15.17 -11.45
N GLU A 185 -18.22 13.94 -11.81
CA GLU A 185 -19.04 12.76 -11.63
C GLU A 185 -18.59 11.99 -10.40
N PHE A 186 -19.43 11.98 -9.38
CA PHE A 186 -19.30 11.19 -8.16
C PHE A 186 -20.69 10.74 -7.72
N ASP A 187 -20.77 9.59 -7.07
CA ASP A 187 -22.04 8.99 -6.65
C ASP A 187 -22.44 9.42 -5.23
N LEU A 188 -21.45 9.72 -4.39
CA LEU A 188 -21.65 10.17 -3.00
C LEU A 188 -20.70 11.32 -2.66
N SER A 189 -21.09 12.14 -1.69
CA SER A 189 -20.27 13.23 -1.16
C SER A 189 -20.65 13.59 0.28
N SER A 190 -19.73 14.23 1.00
CA SER A 190 -20.04 14.89 2.28
C SER A 190 -21.10 15.97 2.10
N GLU A 191 -22.05 16.10 3.03
CA GLU A 191 -23.05 17.18 3.04
C GLU A 191 -22.40 18.57 3.05
N SER A 192 -21.28 18.70 3.77
CA SER A 192 -20.50 19.95 3.85
C SER A 192 -19.90 20.42 2.51
N LEU A 193 -20.02 19.62 1.44
CA LEU A 193 -19.60 20.00 0.10
C LEU A 193 -20.64 20.87 -0.63
N SER A 194 -21.88 20.92 -0.16
CA SER A 194 -23.01 21.64 -0.80
C SER A 194 -22.67 23.10 -1.13
N GLY A 195 -22.15 23.86 -0.18
CA GLY A 195 -21.77 25.26 -0.40
C GLY A 195 -20.67 25.44 -1.46
N HIS A 196 -19.78 24.46 -1.62
CA HIS A 196 -18.79 24.48 -2.71
C HIS A 196 -19.40 24.18 -4.07
N ILE A 197 -20.43 23.33 -4.12
CA ILE A 197 -21.18 23.01 -5.34
C ILE A 197 -22.02 24.23 -5.76
N GLU A 198 -22.73 24.85 -4.83
CA GLU A 198 -23.52 26.07 -5.06
C GLU A 198 -22.65 27.21 -5.57
N THR A 199 -21.48 27.43 -4.95
CA THR A 199 -20.52 28.46 -5.40
C THR A 199 -20.01 28.21 -6.83
N ALA A 200 -19.97 26.96 -7.28
CA ALA A 200 -19.55 26.64 -8.65
C ALA A 200 -20.60 27.04 -9.69
N GLY A 201 -21.88 27.16 -9.30
CA GLY A 201 -22.98 27.50 -10.19
C GLY A 201 -23.00 26.63 -11.45
N ASP A 202 -23.16 27.28 -12.60
CA ASP A 202 -23.24 26.63 -13.92
C ASP A 202 -21.95 25.93 -14.37
N LEU A 203 -20.80 26.19 -13.73
CA LEU A 203 -19.50 25.68 -14.18
C LEU A 203 -19.24 24.20 -13.86
N ALA A 204 -20.25 23.45 -13.42
CA ALA A 204 -20.21 22.08 -12.93
C ALA A 204 -19.07 21.84 -11.92
N PHE A 205 -19.43 21.65 -10.65
CA PHE A 205 -18.45 21.41 -9.60
C PHE A 205 -17.52 20.24 -9.96
N ASN A 206 -16.21 20.41 -9.78
CA ASN A 206 -15.21 19.38 -10.08
C ASN A 206 -14.25 19.26 -8.89
N PHE A 207 -14.29 18.13 -8.19
CA PHE A 207 -13.61 17.94 -6.90
C PHE A 207 -12.08 18.03 -7.04
N ALA A 208 -11.49 17.24 -7.93
CA ALA A 208 -10.05 17.29 -8.19
C ALA A 208 -9.58 18.68 -8.60
N ARG A 209 -10.27 19.36 -9.52
CA ARG A 209 -9.89 20.72 -9.95
C ARG A 209 -10.00 21.74 -8.80
N ARG A 210 -10.97 21.57 -7.91
CA ARG A 210 -11.23 22.48 -6.78
C ARG A 210 -10.18 22.36 -5.68
N PHE A 211 -9.75 21.14 -5.36
CA PHE A 211 -8.95 20.87 -4.17
C PHE A 211 -7.52 20.40 -4.44
N ASP A 212 -7.20 19.84 -5.60
CA ASP A 212 -5.87 19.30 -5.87
C ASP A 212 -4.80 20.41 -5.99
N THR A 213 -3.57 20.06 -5.66
CA THR A 213 -2.39 20.92 -5.88
C THR A 213 -1.61 20.42 -7.10
N ARG A 214 -1.23 21.35 -7.99
CA ARG A 214 -0.59 20.98 -9.26
C ARG A 214 0.85 20.49 -9.09
N PHE A 215 1.58 21.00 -8.09
CA PHE A 215 3.02 20.77 -7.95
C PHE A 215 3.36 19.32 -7.60
N MET A 216 2.73 18.77 -6.54
CA MET A 216 3.04 17.41 -6.06
C MET A 216 2.60 16.35 -7.07
N LYS A 217 1.46 16.56 -7.72
CA LYS A 217 0.97 15.72 -8.82
C LYS A 217 2.00 15.60 -9.96
N LEU A 218 2.60 16.73 -10.38
CA LEU A 218 3.57 16.78 -11.48
C LEU A 218 4.91 16.13 -11.10
N MET A 219 5.46 16.49 -9.93
CA MET A 219 6.73 15.95 -9.44
C MET A 219 6.64 14.44 -9.21
N GLY A 220 5.51 14.00 -8.68
CA GLY A 220 5.20 12.60 -8.47
C GLY A 220 4.75 11.88 -9.72
N ARG A 221 4.55 12.51 -10.89
CA ARG A 221 4.09 11.81 -12.13
C ARG A 221 2.86 10.93 -11.92
N ALA A 222 1.95 11.36 -11.04
CA ALA A 222 0.84 10.54 -10.57
C ALA A 222 -0.14 10.20 -11.69
N SER A 223 -0.33 11.11 -12.66
CA SER A 223 -1.19 10.86 -13.81
C SER A 223 -0.61 9.80 -14.76
N GLU A 224 0.69 9.83 -15.01
CA GLU A 224 1.37 8.82 -15.81
C GLU A 224 1.34 7.43 -15.15
N ARG A 225 1.54 7.35 -13.82
CA ARG A 225 1.44 6.08 -13.09
C ARG A 225 0.03 5.52 -13.06
N ARG A 226 -0.98 6.36 -12.79
CA ARG A 226 -2.38 5.94 -12.85
C ARG A 226 -2.73 5.41 -14.23
N ARG A 227 -2.25 6.07 -15.30
CA ARG A 227 -2.44 5.60 -16.67
C ARG A 227 -1.77 4.23 -16.88
N ALA A 228 -0.50 4.08 -16.48
CA ALA A 228 0.20 2.81 -16.58
C ALA A 228 -0.51 1.67 -15.84
N SER A 229 -1.09 1.95 -14.66
CA SER A 229 -1.89 0.97 -13.91
C SER A 229 -3.14 0.57 -14.70
N LEU A 230 -3.93 1.54 -15.17
CA LEU A 230 -5.13 1.28 -15.97
C LEU A 230 -4.83 0.53 -17.27
N ASP A 231 -3.76 0.89 -17.98
CA ASP A 231 -3.33 0.20 -19.20
C ASP A 231 -2.94 -1.26 -18.89
N SER A 232 -2.27 -1.49 -17.76
CA SER A 232 -1.96 -2.84 -17.29
C SER A 232 -3.22 -3.63 -16.95
N LEU A 233 -4.21 -3.04 -16.28
CA LEU A 233 -5.48 -3.71 -15.97
C LEU A 233 -6.28 -4.02 -17.25
N ALA A 234 -6.30 -3.11 -18.21
CA ALA A 234 -7.01 -3.31 -19.49
C ALA A 234 -6.43 -4.47 -20.31
N ALA A 235 -5.13 -4.74 -20.17
CA ALA A 235 -4.46 -5.86 -20.82
C ALA A 235 -4.69 -7.22 -20.13
N ILE A 236 -5.35 -7.27 -18.96
CA ILE A 236 -5.60 -8.51 -18.24
C ILE A 236 -6.84 -9.21 -18.79
N GLU A 237 -6.63 -10.31 -19.51
CA GLU A 237 -7.69 -11.22 -19.93
C GLU A 237 -8.24 -12.02 -18.75
N GLU A 238 -7.37 -12.64 -17.95
CA GLU A 238 -7.76 -13.37 -16.75
C GLU A 238 -6.95 -12.87 -15.55
N PRO A 239 -7.61 -12.30 -14.52
CA PRO A 239 -6.91 -11.83 -13.33
C PRO A 239 -6.26 -13.00 -12.59
N SER A 240 -4.98 -12.84 -12.30
CA SER A 240 -4.19 -13.78 -11.52
C SER A 240 -3.19 -13.03 -10.65
N VAL A 241 -2.61 -13.74 -9.67
CA VAL A 241 -1.52 -13.21 -8.86
C VAL A 241 -0.36 -12.80 -9.75
N ALA A 242 -0.01 -13.62 -10.75
CA ALA A 242 1.07 -13.31 -11.68
C ALA A 242 0.79 -12.05 -12.52
N ALA A 243 -0.43 -11.88 -13.03
CA ALA A 243 -0.80 -10.71 -13.83
C ALA A 243 -0.75 -9.41 -13.01
N LEU A 244 -1.29 -9.42 -11.79
CA LEU A 244 -1.24 -8.24 -10.91
C LEU A 244 0.16 -8.00 -10.34
N ALA A 245 0.94 -9.04 -10.05
CA ALA A 245 2.34 -8.90 -9.67
C ALA A 245 3.16 -8.26 -10.81
N ALA A 246 2.96 -8.67 -12.06
CA ALA A 246 3.61 -8.07 -13.22
C ALA A 246 3.27 -6.58 -13.35
N SER A 247 2.00 -6.22 -13.15
CA SER A 247 1.56 -4.83 -13.11
C SER A 247 2.25 -4.04 -11.97
N LEU A 248 2.23 -4.53 -10.73
CA LEU A 248 2.89 -3.88 -9.60
C LEU A 248 4.42 -3.79 -9.75
N ARG A 249 5.03 -4.64 -10.58
CA ARG A 249 6.47 -4.64 -10.88
C ARG A 249 6.87 -3.69 -11.99
N ARG A 250 5.91 -3.08 -12.69
CA ARG A 250 6.16 -2.30 -13.89
C ARG A 250 7.07 -1.10 -13.62
N HIS A 251 8.09 -0.97 -14.46
CA HIS A 251 8.92 0.22 -14.61
C HIS A 251 8.62 0.86 -15.97
N HIS A 252 8.83 2.17 -16.08
CA HIS A 252 8.61 2.92 -17.32
C HIS A 252 9.64 2.57 -18.40
N CYS A 253 10.83 2.10 -18.00
CA CYS A 253 11.86 1.61 -18.90
C CYS A 253 12.34 0.21 -18.47
N ASP A 254 12.64 -0.64 -19.44
CA ASP A 254 13.19 -2.00 -19.23
C ASP A 254 14.69 -1.98 -18.87
N GLY A 255 15.14 -0.90 -18.23
CA GLY A 255 16.53 -0.73 -17.86
C GLY A 255 16.92 -1.59 -16.66
N GLU A 256 18.20 -1.96 -16.60
CA GLU A 256 18.78 -2.67 -15.45
C GLU A 256 19.38 -1.72 -14.40
N GLU A 257 19.46 -0.41 -14.69
CA GLU A 257 20.10 0.55 -13.81
C GLU A 257 19.06 1.35 -13.01
N PHE A 258 18.80 0.93 -11.76
CA PHE A 258 17.84 1.60 -10.89
C PHE A 258 18.16 3.08 -10.64
N SER A 259 19.40 3.53 -10.79
CA SER A 259 19.73 4.96 -10.69
C SER A 259 18.96 5.81 -11.71
N ARG A 260 18.69 5.26 -12.92
CA ARG A 260 18.04 5.93 -14.06
C ARG A 260 16.53 5.78 -14.11
N PHE A 261 15.94 5.11 -13.13
CA PHE A 261 14.50 4.87 -13.04
C PHE A 261 13.73 6.18 -12.81
N SER A 262 12.41 6.12 -12.73
CA SER A 262 11.56 7.30 -12.87
C SER A 262 10.45 7.33 -11.82
N ASN A 263 9.98 8.53 -11.44
CA ASN A 263 8.75 8.68 -10.66
C ASN A 263 7.49 8.19 -11.43
N ARG A 264 7.65 7.77 -12.70
CA ARG A 264 6.63 7.13 -13.55
C ARG A 264 6.51 5.62 -13.31
N ASP A 265 7.39 5.02 -12.52
CA ASP A 265 7.40 3.58 -12.27
C ASP A 265 6.35 3.21 -11.21
N LEU A 266 5.66 2.08 -11.38
CA LEU A 266 4.75 1.57 -10.35
C LEU A 266 5.54 0.91 -9.21
N CYS A 267 6.60 0.17 -9.55
CA CYS A 267 7.58 -0.30 -8.57
C CYS A 267 8.65 0.77 -8.36
N MET A 268 8.46 1.60 -7.33
CA MET A 268 9.35 2.72 -7.01
C MET A 268 10.68 2.27 -6.42
N HIS A 269 11.76 2.83 -6.97
CA HIS A 269 13.12 2.70 -6.45
C HIS A 269 13.67 4.06 -6.05
N ALA A 270 14.08 4.30 -4.81
CA ALA A 270 14.59 5.62 -4.44
C ALA A 270 15.94 5.96 -5.10
N ALA A 271 16.16 7.24 -5.42
CA ALA A 271 17.41 7.75 -5.98
C ALA A 271 17.64 9.23 -5.64
N GLY A 272 17.74 9.55 -4.35
CA GLY A 272 18.05 10.90 -3.90
C GLY A 272 16.84 11.82 -3.77
N ILE A 273 17.12 13.13 -3.70
CA ILE A 273 16.14 14.16 -3.30
C ILE A 273 14.97 14.27 -4.28
N THR A 274 15.21 14.08 -5.57
CA THR A 274 14.17 14.16 -6.62
C THR A 274 13.30 12.91 -6.72
N ARG A 275 13.77 11.79 -6.14
CA ARG A 275 13.07 10.50 -6.09
C ARG A 275 13.25 9.87 -4.70
N PRO A 276 12.60 10.43 -3.67
CA PRO A 276 12.84 10.05 -2.28
C PRO A 276 11.94 8.90 -1.79
N SER A 277 11.06 8.32 -2.64
CA SER A 277 10.20 7.20 -2.26
C SER A 277 10.70 5.86 -2.78
N GLN A 278 10.38 4.81 -2.04
CA GLN A 278 10.71 3.41 -2.30
C GLN A 278 9.47 2.55 -2.03
N THR A 279 9.11 1.64 -2.94
CA THR A 279 8.07 0.65 -2.61
C THR A 279 8.58 -0.22 -1.47
N CYS A 280 7.94 -0.14 -0.30
CA CYS A 280 8.36 -0.86 0.91
C CYS A 280 7.49 -2.09 1.17
N GLY A 281 6.33 -2.19 0.54
CA GLY A 281 5.48 -3.37 0.64
C GLY A 281 4.41 -3.38 -0.44
N SER A 282 4.03 -4.58 -0.83
CA SER A 282 2.99 -4.81 -1.82
C SER A 282 2.03 -5.89 -1.35
N MET A 283 0.76 -5.78 -1.76
CA MET A 283 -0.28 -6.75 -1.44
C MET A 283 -1.18 -6.96 -2.65
N ILE A 284 -1.57 -8.22 -2.87
CA ILE A 284 -2.59 -8.65 -3.83
C ILE A 284 -3.65 -9.43 -3.06
N VAL A 285 -4.91 -9.15 -3.31
CA VAL A 285 -6.05 -9.80 -2.65
C VAL A 285 -7.05 -10.25 -3.72
N ARG A 286 -7.47 -11.51 -3.65
CA ARG A 286 -8.64 -12.02 -4.40
C ARG A 286 -9.83 -12.11 -3.47
N LEU A 287 -10.92 -11.48 -3.87
CA LEU A 287 -12.20 -11.42 -3.16
C LEU A 287 -13.25 -12.10 -4.03
N ALA A 288 -13.83 -13.20 -3.54
CA ALA A 288 -14.86 -13.95 -4.22
C ALA A 288 -16.06 -14.13 -3.28
N THR A 289 -17.27 -14.08 -3.83
CA THR A 289 -18.49 -14.13 -3.04
C THR A 289 -18.60 -15.45 -2.26
N GLY A 290 -18.79 -15.36 -0.95
CA GLY A 290 -18.90 -16.52 -0.06
C GLY A 290 -17.59 -17.23 0.26
N ALA A 291 -16.45 -16.72 -0.23
CA ALA A 291 -15.12 -17.29 0.05
C ALA A 291 -14.31 -16.39 0.99
N VAL A 292 -13.45 -17.01 1.80
CA VAL A 292 -12.44 -16.29 2.57
C VAL A 292 -11.45 -15.61 1.60
N PRO A 293 -11.03 -14.36 1.83
CA PRO A 293 -10.05 -13.68 0.99
C PRO A 293 -8.76 -14.48 0.84
N ARG A 294 -8.24 -14.56 -0.40
CA ARG A 294 -6.89 -15.07 -0.64
C ARG A 294 -5.93 -13.89 -0.75
N VAL A 295 -4.85 -13.92 0.04
CA VAL A 295 -3.98 -12.77 0.24
C VAL A 295 -2.54 -13.15 -0.07
N TRP A 296 -1.87 -12.32 -0.87
CA TRP A 296 -0.46 -12.44 -1.15
C TRP A 296 0.24 -11.13 -0.85
N VAL A 297 1.38 -11.20 -0.17
CA VAL A 297 2.15 -10.04 0.26
C VAL A 297 3.62 -10.23 -0.07
N THR A 298 4.35 -9.13 -0.28
CA THR A 298 5.81 -9.21 -0.38
C THR A 298 6.47 -9.38 0.98
N GLY A 299 6.00 -8.63 1.98
CA GLY A 299 6.65 -8.53 3.30
C GLY A 299 8.04 -7.89 3.26
N THR A 300 8.49 -7.42 2.09
CA THR A 300 9.84 -6.90 1.82
C THR A 300 9.79 -5.82 0.72
N SER A 301 10.86 -5.01 0.63
CA SER A 301 10.98 -3.87 -0.29
C SER A 301 11.06 -4.25 -1.77
N ALA A 302 10.36 -3.48 -2.61
CA ALA A 302 10.23 -3.58 -4.06
C ALA A 302 9.70 -4.94 -4.55
N PRO A 303 8.48 -5.01 -5.13
CA PRO A 303 7.94 -6.26 -5.67
C PRO A 303 8.81 -6.83 -6.81
N CYS A 304 9.60 -6.00 -7.50
CA CYS A 304 10.51 -6.47 -8.54
C CYS A 304 11.80 -7.16 -8.01
N LEU A 305 11.95 -7.26 -6.68
CA LEU A 305 13.05 -7.96 -6.00
C LEU A 305 12.54 -8.87 -4.86
N SER A 306 11.21 -9.02 -4.73
CA SER A 306 10.55 -9.69 -3.61
C SER A 306 9.58 -10.76 -4.08
N LEU A 307 9.37 -11.80 -3.27
CA LEU A 307 8.35 -12.83 -3.49
C LEU A 307 6.98 -12.37 -2.99
N PHE A 308 5.94 -12.48 -3.82
CA PHE A 308 4.54 -12.53 -3.39
C PHE A 308 4.27 -13.91 -2.77
N GLN A 309 4.07 -13.90 -1.46
CA GLN A 309 3.86 -15.10 -0.65
C GLN A 309 2.45 -15.11 -0.08
N PRO A 310 1.78 -16.28 -0.03
CA PRO A 310 0.45 -16.37 0.54
C PRO A 310 0.49 -16.16 2.06
N VAL A 311 -0.53 -15.48 2.57
CA VAL A 311 -0.81 -15.34 4.00
C VAL A 311 -2.30 -15.60 4.24
N ASP A 312 -2.67 -16.01 5.44
CA ASP A 312 -4.05 -16.20 5.87
C ASP A 312 -4.32 -15.46 7.19
N PHE A 313 -5.55 -15.56 7.70
CA PHE A 313 -5.98 -14.95 8.96
C PHE A 313 -5.46 -15.74 10.17
N SER A 314 -4.16 -16.01 10.17
CA SER A 314 -3.45 -16.73 11.22
C SER A 314 -2.01 -16.25 11.32
N THR A 315 -1.24 -16.85 12.24
CA THR A 315 0.19 -16.64 12.41
C THR A 315 1.04 -17.71 11.71
N ALA A 316 0.45 -18.50 10.81
CA ALA A 316 1.10 -19.64 10.16
C ALA A 316 2.19 -19.27 9.15
N SER A 317 2.17 -18.06 8.59
CA SER A 317 3.22 -17.58 7.69
C SER A 317 4.32 -16.87 8.47
N GLY A 318 5.58 -17.20 8.18
CA GLY A 318 6.76 -16.53 8.73
C GLY A 318 6.90 -15.06 8.33
N LEU A 319 6.07 -14.55 7.41
CA LEU A 319 5.97 -13.11 7.14
C LEU A 319 5.12 -12.35 8.16
N VAL A 320 4.18 -13.03 8.82
CA VAL A 320 3.29 -12.41 9.79
C VAL A 320 4.09 -12.11 11.06
N PHE A 321 4.23 -10.82 11.35
CA PHE A 321 5.05 -10.31 12.44
C PHE A 321 4.19 -9.69 13.55
N PRO A 322 4.51 -9.90 14.83
CA PRO A 322 3.79 -9.26 15.93
C PRO A 322 3.84 -7.74 15.85
N VAL A 323 2.72 -7.08 16.14
CA VAL A 323 2.58 -5.61 16.04
C VAL A 323 3.52 -4.88 17.02
N ASP A 324 3.80 -5.49 18.16
CA ASP A 324 4.68 -5.03 19.23
C ASP A 324 6.09 -5.65 19.18
N GLY A 325 6.39 -6.42 18.13
CA GLY A 325 7.69 -7.06 17.95
C GLY A 325 8.82 -6.07 17.67
N GLU A 326 10.06 -6.45 18.03
CA GLU A 326 11.23 -5.65 17.71
C GLU A 326 11.43 -5.57 16.18
N VAL A 327 11.20 -4.40 15.58
CA VAL A 327 11.20 -4.19 14.12
C VAL A 327 12.46 -4.71 13.42
N ARG A 328 13.63 -4.64 14.08
CA ARG A 328 14.91 -5.16 13.56
C ARG A 328 14.90 -6.68 13.32
N GLN A 329 14.01 -7.40 14.00
CA GLN A 329 13.82 -8.83 13.84
C GLN A 329 12.75 -9.18 12.80
N SER A 330 12.04 -8.19 12.26
CA SER A 330 11.00 -8.44 11.26
C SER A 330 11.59 -9.03 9.97
N PRO A 331 10.81 -9.87 9.24
CA PRO A 331 11.20 -10.39 7.94
C PRO A 331 11.61 -9.28 6.97
N TRP A 332 10.86 -8.18 6.98
CA TRP A 332 11.15 -6.99 6.19
C TRP A 332 12.57 -6.47 6.44
N PHE A 333 12.91 -6.21 7.71
CA PHE A 333 14.18 -5.59 8.07
C PHE A 333 15.36 -6.54 7.81
N ARG A 334 15.18 -7.83 8.10
CA ARG A 334 16.21 -8.85 7.83
C ARG A 334 16.52 -8.99 6.34
N PHE A 335 15.50 -8.87 5.49
CA PHE A 335 15.66 -8.97 4.04
C PHE A 335 16.14 -7.68 3.38
N GLU A 336 16.06 -6.53 4.06
CA GLU A 336 16.45 -5.24 3.49
C GLU A 336 17.92 -5.21 3.02
N ARG A 337 18.82 -6.00 3.64
CA ARG A 337 20.20 -6.17 3.14
C ARG A 337 20.26 -6.75 1.73
N VAL A 338 19.40 -7.73 1.42
CA VAL A 338 19.26 -8.31 0.08
C VAL A 338 18.82 -7.24 -0.90
N HIS A 339 17.81 -6.45 -0.53
CA HIS A 339 17.34 -5.32 -1.31
C HIS A 339 18.50 -4.34 -1.61
N ARG A 340 19.21 -3.87 -0.57
CA ARG A 340 20.33 -2.92 -0.74
C ARG A 340 21.44 -3.46 -1.63
N ARG A 341 21.80 -4.75 -1.52
CA ARG A 341 22.79 -5.35 -2.42
C ARG A 341 22.30 -5.39 -3.86
N ALA A 342 21.06 -5.84 -4.09
CA ALA A 342 20.48 -5.94 -5.44
C ALA A 342 20.38 -4.57 -6.16
N LEU A 343 20.38 -3.45 -5.43
CA LEU A 343 20.41 -2.13 -6.03
C LEU A 343 21.73 -1.81 -6.75
N HIS A 344 22.85 -2.37 -6.27
CA HIS A 344 24.20 -2.04 -6.75
C HIS A 344 24.92 -3.21 -7.45
N ASP A 345 24.46 -4.45 -7.24
CA ASP A 345 25.03 -5.67 -7.80
C ASP A 345 24.09 -6.24 -8.86
N ARG A 346 24.45 -6.06 -10.14
CA ARG A 346 23.64 -6.49 -11.30
C ARG A 346 23.47 -8.00 -11.36
N ASP A 347 24.56 -8.75 -11.21
CA ASP A 347 24.54 -10.20 -11.35
C ASP A 347 23.75 -10.84 -10.19
N PHE A 348 23.93 -10.33 -8.96
CA PHE A 348 23.12 -10.74 -7.82
C PHE A 348 21.64 -10.47 -8.05
N ARG A 349 21.29 -9.29 -8.58
CA ARG A 349 19.91 -8.94 -8.89
C ARG A 349 19.28 -9.82 -9.97
N THR A 350 20.00 -10.09 -11.06
CA THR A 350 19.51 -10.95 -12.15
C THR A 350 19.18 -12.34 -11.60
N GLN A 351 20.11 -12.93 -10.85
CA GLN A 351 19.89 -14.25 -10.24
C GLN A 351 18.78 -14.24 -9.19
N LEU A 352 18.65 -13.15 -8.40
CA LEU A 352 17.56 -12.97 -7.44
C LEU A 352 16.20 -12.97 -8.13
N ARG A 353 16.07 -12.28 -9.26
CA ARG A 353 14.82 -12.19 -10.04
C ARG A 353 14.46 -13.53 -10.68
N GLU A 354 15.44 -14.21 -11.28
CA GLU A 354 15.23 -15.55 -11.86
C GLU A 354 14.78 -16.57 -10.81
N ASP A 355 15.46 -16.59 -9.65
CA ASP A 355 15.11 -17.49 -8.55
C ASP A 355 13.77 -17.11 -7.93
N ARG A 356 13.47 -15.80 -7.79
CA ARG A 356 12.16 -15.30 -7.38
C ARG A 356 11.07 -15.85 -8.29
N ASP A 357 11.19 -15.65 -9.60
CA ASP A 357 10.14 -16.06 -10.55
C ASP A 357 9.91 -17.57 -10.53
N ARG A 358 10.99 -18.35 -10.38
CA ARG A 358 10.91 -19.80 -10.20
C ARG A 358 10.19 -20.18 -8.91
N VAL A 359 10.58 -19.58 -7.78
CA VAL A 359 9.98 -19.91 -6.47
C VAL A 359 8.53 -19.43 -6.40
N GLU A 360 8.18 -18.26 -6.91
CA GLU A 360 6.79 -17.80 -6.93
C GLU A 360 5.86 -18.77 -7.64
N ARG A 361 6.27 -19.29 -8.81
CA ARG A 361 5.49 -20.34 -9.49
C ARG A 361 5.30 -21.56 -8.59
N GLN A 362 6.36 -22.01 -7.91
CA GLN A 362 6.26 -23.12 -6.95
C GLN A 362 5.29 -22.82 -5.79
N LEU A 363 5.26 -21.57 -5.28
CA LEU A 363 4.31 -21.18 -4.25
C LEU A 363 2.86 -21.20 -4.76
N MET A 364 2.62 -20.70 -5.97
CA MET A 364 1.28 -20.68 -6.57
C MET A 364 0.79 -22.10 -6.87
N ASP A 365 1.62 -22.92 -7.52
CA ASP A 365 1.31 -24.32 -7.83
C ASP A 365 0.99 -25.12 -6.55
N ALA A 366 1.74 -24.87 -5.47
CA ALA A 366 1.51 -25.51 -4.18
C ALA A 366 0.16 -25.10 -3.54
N MET A 367 -0.19 -23.82 -3.63
CA MET A 367 -1.50 -23.32 -3.15
C MET A 367 -2.66 -23.88 -3.99
N GLU A 368 -2.49 -23.98 -5.31
CA GLU A 368 -3.48 -24.57 -6.22
C GLU A 368 -3.67 -26.07 -5.98
N ALA A 369 -2.59 -26.78 -5.63
CA ALA A 369 -2.62 -28.17 -5.20
C ALA A 369 -3.22 -28.37 -3.78
N GLY A 370 -3.73 -27.31 -3.13
CA GLY A 370 -4.40 -27.37 -1.84
C GLY A 370 -3.49 -27.46 -0.62
N ARG A 371 -2.18 -27.16 -0.77
CA ARG A 371 -1.29 -27.06 0.40
C ARG A 371 -1.66 -25.83 1.24
N GLY A 372 -1.63 -26.00 2.56
CA GLY A 372 -1.88 -24.89 3.50
C GLY A 372 -0.75 -23.85 3.52
N VAL A 373 -1.06 -22.65 4.00
CA VAL A 373 -0.12 -21.51 4.06
C VAL A 373 1.15 -21.85 4.83
N ALA A 374 1.06 -22.59 5.94
CA ALA A 374 2.24 -23.00 6.72
C ALA A 374 3.29 -23.75 5.87
N ALA A 375 2.84 -24.76 5.10
CA ALA A 375 3.74 -25.57 4.26
C ALA A 375 4.34 -24.75 3.11
N VAL A 376 3.58 -23.79 2.56
CA VAL A 376 4.08 -22.90 1.51
C VAL A 376 5.05 -21.86 2.09
N SER A 377 4.86 -21.44 3.34
CA SER A 377 5.74 -20.52 4.06
C SER A 377 7.16 -21.07 4.17
N GLU A 378 7.33 -22.37 4.45
CA GLU A 378 8.66 -23.00 4.58
C GLU A 378 9.51 -22.85 3.30
N ILE A 379 8.88 -22.96 2.12
CA ILE A 379 9.54 -22.79 0.81
C ILE A 379 10.05 -21.35 0.67
N ALA A 380 9.20 -20.39 1.04
CA ALA A 380 9.53 -18.97 0.95
C ALA A 380 10.57 -18.55 2.00
N GLU A 381 10.47 -19.03 3.23
CA GLU A 381 11.45 -18.81 4.30
C GLU A 381 12.83 -19.34 3.90
N SER A 382 12.88 -20.53 3.30
CA SER A 382 14.12 -21.09 2.77
C SER A 382 14.74 -20.17 1.70
N TRP A 383 13.92 -19.57 0.83
CA TRP A 383 14.38 -18.59 -0.14
C TRP A 383 14.94 -17.33 0.54
N HIS A 384 14.22 -16.77 1.51
CA HIS A 384 14.67 -15.58 2.26
C HIS A 384 15.99 -15.83 2.97
N GLN A 385 16.13 -16.97 3.64
CA GLN A 385 17.36 -17.35 4.35
C GLN A 385 18.55 -17.48 3.40
N ARG A 386 18.40 -18.18 2.27
CA ARG A 386 19.47 -18.33 1.27
C ARG A 386 19.95 -16.98 0.73
N TRP A 387 19.01 -16.11 0.35
CA TRP A 387 19.36 -14.81 -0.22
C TRP A 387 19.93 -13.85 0.82
N SER A 388 19.43 -13.90 2.07
CA SER A 388 20.00 -13.14 3.18
C SER A 388 21.43 -13.58 3.50
N ALA A 389 21.68 -14.89 3.56
CA ALA A 389 23.03 -15.44 3.76
C ALA A 389 23.97 -15.02 2.63
N ARG A 390 23.51 -15.10 1.38
CA ARG A 390 24.29 -14.65 0.22
C ARG A 390 24.58 -13.16 0.27
N ALA A 391 23.60 -12.33 0.60
CA ALA A 391 23.79 -10.89 0.73
C ALA A 391 24.83 -10.53 1.79
N ALA A 392 24.90 -11.28 2.89
CA ALA A 392 25.87 -11.06 3.98
C ALA A 392 27.33 -11.34 3.57
N GLN A 393 27.58 -12.09 2.49
CA GLN A 393 28.95 -12.44 2.06
C GLN A 393 29.72 -11.26 1.44
N CYS A 394 29.02 -10.26 0.91
CA CYS A 394 29.66 -9.11 0.26
C CYS A 394 28.83 -7.85 0.51
N ALA A 395 29.48 -6.81 1.02
CA ALA A 395 28.84 -5.50 1.18
C ALA A 395 28.59 -4.85 -0.20
N PRO A 396 27.55 -4.01 -0.34
CA PRO A 396 27.35 -3.26 -1.58
C PRO A 396 28.55 -2.37 -1.89
N ASP A 397 29.02 -2.42 -3.14
CA ASP A 397 30.10 -1.54 -3.62
C ASP A 397 29.55 -0.13 -3.92
N TYR A 398 29.81 0.81 -3.01
CA TYR A 398 29.37 2.19 -3.14
C TYR A 398 30.47 3.07 -3.76
N ARG A 399 30.29 3.48 -5.02
CA ARG A 399 31.23 4.37 -5.71
C ARG A 399 31.16 5.78 -5.13
N TRP A 400 32.27 6.29 -4.62
CA TRP A 400 32.32 7.57 -3.89
C TRP A 400 31.89 8.79 -4.73
N TYR A 401 32.07 8.73 -6.05
CA TYR A 401 31.70 9.80 -6.99
C TYR A 401 30.23 9.74 -7.44
N SER A 402 29.53 8.63 -7.21
CA SER A 402 28.12 8.47 -7.57
C SER A 402 27.22 9.11 -6.52
N ALA A 403 26.40 10.09 -6.92
CA ALA A 403 25.41 10.70 -6.04
C ALA A 403 24.38 9.66 -5.55
N TYR A 404 24.01 8.70 -6.40
CA TYR A 404 23.13 7.59 -6.07
C TYR A 404 23.74 6.68 -5.00
N ASP A 405 25.02 6.32 -5.15
CA ASP A 405 25.69 5.43 -4.19
C ASP A 405 25.93 6.15 -2.85
N ARG A 406 26.28 7.45 -2.86
CA ARG A 406 26.37 8.25 -1.63
C ARG A 406 25.03 8.35 -0.91
N TYR A 407 23.93 8.48 -1.64
CA TYR A 407 22.58 8.51 -1.08
C TYR A 407 22.25 7.21 -0.34
N TRP A 408 22.44 6.06 -1.00
CA TRP A 408 22.17 4.76 -0.38
C TRP A 408 23.16 4.40 0.73
N LYS A 409 24.44 4.76 0.59
CA LYS A 409 25.44 4.60 1.66
C LYS A 409 25.06 5.38 2.92
N LYS A 410 24.52 6.60 2.78
CA LYS A 410 23.99 7.38 3.91
C LYS A 410 22.82 6.67 4.57
N LEU A 411 21.86 6.18 3.78
CA LEU A 411 20.69 5.49 4.30
C LEU A 411 21.05 4.18 5.02
N SER A 412 21.92 3.34 4.45
CA SER A 412 22.36 2.10 5.10
C SER A 412 23.04 2.37 6.45
N ARG A 413 23.81 3.47 6.56
CA ARG A 413 24.36 3.91 7.86
C ARG A 413 23.28 4.33 8.85
N LEU A 414 22.27 5.07 8.41
CA LEU A 414 21.15 5.49 9.28
C LEU A 414 20.32 4.29 9.76
N ASP A 415 20.16 3.29 8.91
CA ASP A 415 19.38 2.08 9.21
C ASP A 415 20.20 1.03 9.99
N ALA A 416 21.52 1.22 10.08
CA ALA A 416 22.49 0.25 10.60
C ALA A 416 22.42 -1.11 9.88
N LEU A 417 22.39 -1.07 8.55
CA LEU A 417 22.34 -2.22 7.65
C LEU A 417 23.68 -2.59 7.04
#